data_AF-L0ITE6-F1
#
_entry.id   AF-L0ITE6-F1
#
_cell.length_a   1.000
_cell.length_b   1.000
_cell.length_c   1.000
_cell.angle_alpha   90.00
_cell.angle_beta   90.00
_cell.angle_gamma   90.00
#
_symmetry.space_group_name_H-M   'P 1'
#
loop_
_entity.id
_entity.type
_entity.pdbx_description
1 polymer ?
#
loop_
_entity_poly.entity_id
_entity_poly.type
_entity_poly.pdbx_seq_one_letter_code
_entity_poly.pdbx_strand_id
1 'polypeptide(L)'
;MSSGKFEVDTGVLHSGSDFSGFAGAAARKAANRLSGASLPQGIFGDFAAADAFHIAVTSARETHVARSRDHDARLTDISSKGHIGARALADTDTGAAETIGSAGDHVGEVGS
;
A
#
# COMPACT_ATOMS: atom_id res chain seq x y z
N MET A 1 10.48 16.53 -29.51
CA MET A 1 9.60 15.92 -28.49
C MET A 1 9.70 16.80 -27.26
N SER A 2 8.60 17.41 -26.81
CA SER A 2 8.63 18.23 -25.59
C SER A 2 8.98 17.32 -24.43
N SER A 3 10.07 17.59 -23.72
CA SER A 3 10.40 16.90 -22.48
C SER A 3 9.36 17.33 -21.46
N GLY A 4 8.25 16.57 -21.37
CA GLY A 4 7.23 16.80 -20.37
C GLY A 4 7.90 16.74 -19.01
N LYS A 5 7.92 17.89 -18.31
CA LYS A 5 8.42 17.96 -16.93
C LYS A 5 7.53 17.05 -16.09
N PHE A 6 8.02 15.84 -15.79
CA PHE A 6 7.41 14.96 -14.80
C PHE A 6 7.78 15.51 -13.43
N GLU A 7 6.89 16.31 -12.86
CA GLU A 7 6.99 16.76 -11.48
C GLU A 7 6.24 15.74 -10.61
N VAL A 8 6.97 15.11 -9.67
CA VAL A 8 6.36 14.19 -8.71
C VAL A 8 6.00 14.99 -7.47
N ASP A 9 4.71 15.08 -7.17
CA ASP A 9 4.24 15.62 -5.90
C ASP A 9 4.53 14.60 -4.78
N THR A 10 5.55 14.90 -3.97
CA THR A 10 5.99 14.05 -2.87
C THR A 10 4.96 13.97 -1.74
N GLY A 11 4.11 14.99 -1.57
CA GLY A 11 3.01 14.99 -0.61
C GLY A 11 1.87 14.06 -1.02
N VAL A 12 1.51 14.05 -2.30
CA VAL A 12 0.54 13.09 -2.86
C VAL A 12 1.10 11.68 -2.80
N LEU A 13 2.39 11.49 -3.12
CA LEU A 13 3.04 10.18 -3.01
C LEU A 13 3.05 9.67 -1.56
N HIS A 14 3.34 10.54 -0.59
CA HIS A 14 3.35 10.18 0.83
C HIS A 14 1.95 9.79 1.31
N SER A 15 0.95 10.65 1.08
CA SER A 15 -0.44 10.36 1.48
C SER A 15 -1.04 9.13 0.80
N GLY A 16 -0.70 8.89 -0.48
CA GLY A 16 -1.07 7.65 -1.18
C GLY A 16 -0.41 6.40 -0.60
N SER A 17 0.82 6.54 -0.10
CA SER A 17 1.53 5.47 0.61
C SER A 17 0.87 5.13 1.93
N ASP A 18 0.47 6.15 2.71
CA ASP A 18 -0.25 5.98 3.97
C ASP A 18 -1.61 5.31 3.74
N PHE A 19 -2.37 5.77 2.74
CA PHE A 19 -3.67 5.20 2.40
C PHE A 19 -3.54 3.73 1.98
N SER A 20 -2.53 3.40 1.19
CA SER A 20 -2.23 2.02 0.81
C SER A 20 -1.90 1.17 2.04
N GLY A 21 -1.07 1.67 2.96
CA GLY A 21 -0.74 0.96 4.21
C GLY A 21 -1.97 0.72 5.09
N PHE A 22 -2.83 1.72 5.23
CA PHE A 22 -4.11 1.59 5.94
C PHE A 22 -5.01 0.53 5.31
N ALA A 23 -5.17 0.57 3.98
CA ALA A 23 -6.00 -0.38 3.24
C ALA A 23 -5.45 -1.81 3.37
N GLY A 24 -4.13 -1.99 3.33
CA GLY A 24 -3.47 -3.28 3.58
C GLY A 24 -3.76 -3.80 5.00
N ALA A 25 -3.60 -2.95 6.02
CA ALA A 25 -3.92 -3.31 7.40
C ALA A 25 -5.41 -3.68 7.60
N ALA A 26 -6.32 -2.98 6.91
CA ALA A 26 -7.74 -3.31 6.92
C ALA A 26 -8.00 -4.68 6.26
N ALA A 27 -7.35 -4.99 5.14
CA ALA A 27 -7.43 -6.28 4.48
C ALA A 27 -6.90 -7.41 5.37
N ARG A 28 -5.76 -7.20 6.06
CA ARG A 28 -5.23 -8.15 7.06
C ARG A 28 -6.23 -8.42 8.18
N LYS A 29 -6.85 -7.37 8.71
CA LYS A 29 -7.87 -7.49 9.75
C LYS A 29 -9.08 -8.29 9.27
N ALA A 30 -9.52 -8.06 8.02
CA ALA A 30 -10.59 -8.84 7.40
C ALA A 30 -10.22 -10.32 7.25
N ALA A 31 -9.01 -10.61 6.73
CA ALA A 31 -8.49 -11.97 6.62
C ALA A 31 -8.48 -12.69 7.96
N ASN A 32 -7.98 -12.04 9.02
CA ASN A 32 -7.90 -12.61 10.36
C ASN A 32 -9.30 -12.92 10.92
N ARG A 33 -10.23 -11.96 10.82
CA ARG A 33 -11.62 -12.15 11.27
C ARG A 33 -12.31 -13.29 10.54
N LEU A 34 -12.22 -13.32 9.21
CA LEU A 34 -12.80 -14.38 8.40
C LEU A 34 -12.15 -15.73 8.74
N SER A 35 -10.82 -15.79 8.85
CA SER A 35 -10.10 -17.02 9.21
C SER A 35 -10.42 -17.57 10.61
N GLY A 36 -10.93 -16.73 11.52
CA GLY A 36 -11.44 -17.17 12.82
C GLY A 36 -12.91 -17.62 12.79
N ALA A 37 -13.68 -17.20 11.78
CA ALA A 37 -15.12 -17.49 11.67
C ALA A 37 -15.41 -18.83 10.97
N SER A 38 -14.78 -19.93 11.43
CA SER A 38 -15.10 -21.26 10.89
C SER A 38 -16.48 -21.70 11.34
N LEU A 39 -17.23 -22.33 10.44
CA LEU A 39 -18.55 -22.86 10.75
C LEU A 39 -18.43 -24.36 11.06
N PRO A 40 -19.04 -24.87 12.15
CA PRO A 40 -19.12 -26.31 12.36
C PRO A 40 -20.04 -26.96 11.32
N GLN A 41 -19.75 -28.22 10.97
CA GLN A 41 -20.66 -29.01 10.13
C GLN A 41 -22.02 -29.18 10.83
N GLY A 42 -23.09 -29.29 10.05
CA GLY A 42 -24.45 -29.47 10.56
C GLY A 42 -25.09 -28.23 11.19
N ILE A 43 -24.41 -27.08 11.26
CA ILE A 43 -24.98 -25.82 11.79
C ILE A 43 -26.23 -25.37 11.01
N PHE A 44 -26.35 -25.80 9.75
CA PHE A 44 -27.47 -25.49 8.87
C PHE A 44 -28.54 -26.59 8.83
N GLY A 45 -28.36 -27.68 9.59
CA GLY A 45 -29.22 -28.87 9.59
C GLY A 45 -28.58 -30.08 8.92
N ASP A 46 -29.31 -31.20 8.95
CA ASP A 46 -28.90 -32.51 8.42
C ASP A 46 -29.76 -32.88 7.20
N PHE A 47 -29.52 -32.18 6.10
CA PHE A 47 -30.18 -32.42 4.82
C PHE A 47 -29.27 -31.96 3.68
N ALA A 48 -29.41 -32.56 2.49
CA ALA A 48 -28.49 -32.34 1.38
C ALA A 48 -28.27 -30.87 1.00
N ALA A 49 -29.30 -30.02 1.09
CA ALA A 49 -29.17 -28.59 0.81
C ALA A 49 -28.38 -27.82 1.91
N ALA A 50 -28.43 -28.28 3.17
CA ALA A 50 -27.62 -27.72 4.25
C ALA A 50 -26.13 -28.00 4.04
N ASP A 51 -25.78 -29.22 3.61
CA ASP A 51 -24.40 -29.59 3.28
C ASP A 51 -23.86 -28.80 2.09
N ALA A 52 -24.65 -28.68 1.02
CA ALA A 52 -24.29 -27.88 -0.14
C ALA A 52 -24.04 -26.41 0.24
N PHE A 53 -24.89 -25.85 1.10
CA PHE A 53 -24.72 -24.49 1.60
C PHE A 53 -23.48 -24.34 2.48
N HIS A 54 -23.23 -25.30 3.38
CA HIS A 54 -22.03 -25.33 4.22
C HIS A 54 -20.75 -25.30 3.39
N ILE A 55 -20.68 -26.13 2.33
CA ILE A 55 -19.55 -26.19 1.41
C ILE A 55 -19.38 -24.85 0.68
N ALA A 56 -20.47 -24.28 0.15
CA ALA A 56 -20.43 -23.02 -0.58
C ALA A 56 -19.93 -21.87 0.30
N VAL A 57 -20.45 -21.73 1.53
CA VAL A 57 -20.03 -20.67 2.46
C VAL A 57 -18.58 -20.86 2.91
N THR A 58 -18.16 -22.09 3.18
CA THR A 58 -16.78 -22.39 3.58
C THR A 58 -15.80 -22.04 2.46
N SER A 59 -16.09 -22.46 1.22
CA SER A 59 -15.28 -22.14 0.04
C SER A 59 -15.22 -20.63 -0.24
N ALA A 60 -16.36 -19.94 -0.15
CA ALA A 60 -16.41 -18.48 -0.31
C ALA A 60 -15.55 -17.78 0.76
N ARG A 61 -15.66 -18.21 2.01
CA ARG A 61 -14.86 -17.69 3.13
C ARG A 61 -13.37 -17.88 2.89
N GLU A 62 -12.93 -19.08 2.50
CA GLU A 62 -11.52 -19.36 2.19
C GLU A 62 -11.01 -18.49 1.05
N THR A 63 -11.80 -18.35 -0.01
CA THR A 63 -11.50 -17.46 -1.13
C THR A 63 -11.34 -16.01 -0.68
N HIS A 64 -12.22 -15.51 0.18
CA HIS A 64 -12.14 -14.15 0.71
C HIS A 64 -10.93 -13.95 1.64
N VAL A 65 -10.57 -14.95 2.45
CA VAL A 65 -9.35 -14.93 3.27
C VAL A 65 -8.12 -14.82 2.38
N ALA A 66 -8.02 -15.64 1.33
CA ALA A 66 -6.90 -15.62 0.40
C ALA A 66 -6.77 -14.26 -0.32
N ARG A 67 -7.87 -13.73 -0.87
CA ARG A 67 -7.88 -12.40 -1.51
C ARG A 67 -7.49 -11.28 -0.56
N SER A 68 -7.98 -11.33 0.68
CA SER A 68 -7.67 -10.32 1.69
C SER A 68 -6.18 -10.33 2.08
N ARG A 69 -5.55 -11.51 2.10
CA ARG A 69 -4.09 -11.65 2.32
C ARG A 69 -3.28 -11.14 1.13
N ASP A 70 -3.72 -11.39 -0.10
CA ASP A 70 -3.06 -10.83 -1.30
C ASP A 70 -3.14 -9.29 -1.32
N HIS A 71 -4.30 -8.73 -0.95
CA HIS A 71 -4.44 -7.27 -0.81
C HIS A 71 -3.53 -6.68 0.27
N ASP A 72 -3.46 -7.30 1.46
CA ASP A 72 -2.52 -6.90 2.53
C ASP A 72 -1.08 -6.84 2.02
N ALA A 73 -0.62 -7.91 1.36
CA ALA A 73 0.73 -7.99 0.83
C ALA A 73 1.01 -6.89 -0.21
N ARG A 74 0.13 -6.75 -1.21
CA ARG A 74 0.32 -5.78 -2.30
C ARG A 74 0.26 -4.34 -1.83
N LEU A 75 -0.70 -4.01 -0.97
CA LEU A 75 -0.90 -2.64 -0.51
C LEU A 75 0.18 -2.21 0.50
N THR A 76 0.69 -3.15 1.30
CA THR A 76 1.86 -2.91 2.15
C THR A 76 3.12 -2.70 1.32
N ASP A 77 3.32 -3.47 0.25
CA ASP A 77 4.44 -3.29 -0.68
C ASP A 77 4.37 -1.93 -1.40
N ILE A 78 3.19 -1.53 -1.88
CA ILE A 78 2.98 -0.21 -2.49
C ILE A 78 3.27 0.91 -1.49
N SER A 79 2.77 0.80 -0.26
CA SER A 79 3.04 1.76 0.82
C SER A 79 4.54 1.90 1.08
N SER A 80 5.25 0.78 1.22
CA SER A 80 6.69 0.78 1.43
C SER A 80 7.45 1.45 0.27
N LYS A 81 7.14 1.08 -0.97
CA LYS A 81 7.77 1.66 -2.15
C LYS A 81 7.48 3.15 -2.30
N GLY A 82 6.26 3.57 -2.01
CA GLY A 82 5.89 4.98 -2.09
C GLY A 82 6.60 5.83 -1.02
N HIS A 83 6.75 5.34 0.22
CA HIS A 83 7.56 6.01 1.23
C HIS A 83 9.05 6.09 0.84
N ILE A 84 9.61 5.01 0.31
CA ILE A 84 11.00 4.99 -0.20
C ILE A 84 11.18 6.02 -1.32
N GLY A 85 10.24 6.05 -2.28
CA GLY A 85 10.27 7.00 -3.38
C GLY A 85 10.15 8.45 -2.93
N ALA A 86 9.21 8.74 -2.03
CA ALA A 86 9.02 10.09 -1.49
C ALA A 86 10.26 10.60 -0.75
N ARG A 87 10.92 9.73 0.02
CA ARG A 87 12.19 10.05 0.69
C ARG A 87 13.32 10.31 -0.30
N ALA A 88 13.49 9.42 -1.29
CA ALA A 88 14.56 9.57 -2.28
C ALA A 88 14.43 10.88 -3.09
N LEU A 89 13.20 11.29 -3.40
CA LEU A 89 12.92 12.57 -4.05
C LEU A 89 13.26 13.75 -3.13
N ALA A 90 12.82 13.74 -1.87
CA ALA A 90 13.12 14.81 -0.92
C ALA A 90 14.62 14.97 -0.67
N ASP A 91 15.36 13.85 -0.56
CA ASP A 91 16.82 13.85 -0.40
C ASP A 91 17.51 14.44 -1.64
N THR A 92 17.01 14.13 -2.84
CA THR A 92 17.52 14.67 -4.12
C THR A 92 17.28 16.18 -4.22
N ASP A 93 16.06 16.63 -3.90
CA ASP A 93 15.70 18.05 -3.95
C ASP A 93 16.54 18.87 -2.96
N THR A 94 16.78 18.33 -1.76
CA THR A 94 17.63 18.97 -0.73
C THR A 94 19.07 19.10 -1.22
N GLY A 95 19.67 18.02 -1.72
CA GLY A 95 21.05 18.06 -2.20
C GLY A 95 21.24 18.99 -3.41
N ALA A 96 20.24 19.06 -4.30
CA ALA A 96 20.25 19.99 -5.41
C ALA A 96 20.20 21.45 -4.93
N ALA A 97 19.35 21.76 -3.94
CA ALA A 97 19.25 23.09 -3.36
C ALA A 97 20.56 23.52 -2.67
N GLU A 98 21.20 22.63 -1.91
CA GLU A 98 22.51 22.88 -1.27
C GLU A 98 23.62 23.14 -2.30
N THR A 99 23.65 22.35 -3.37
CA THR A 99 24.63 22.52 -4.46
C THR A 99 24.45 23.86 -5.17
N ILE A 100 23.20 24.27 -5.41
CA ILE A 100 22.90 25.56 -6.04
C ILE A 100 23.28 26.72 -5.11
N GLY A 101 22.96 26.62 -3.81
CA GLY A 101 23.31 27.63 -2.82
C GLY A 101 24.82 27.85 -2.73
N SER A 102 25.57 26.77 -2.55
CA SER A 102 27.04 26.83 -2.47
C SER A 102 27.70 27.35 -3.74
N ALA A 103 27.18 27.00 -4.92
CA ALA A 103 27.67 27.57 -6.18
C ALA A 103 27.39 29.08 -6.29
N GLY A 104 26.24 29.54 -5.80
CA GLY A 104 25.91 30.97 -5.73
C GLY A 104 26.83 31.75 -4.80
N ASP A 105 27.11 31.19 -3.62
CA ASP A 105 28.03 31.79 -2.64
C ASP A 105 29.44 31.94 -3.22
N HIS A 106 29.93 30.91 -3.93
CA HIS A 106 31.25 30.97 -4.57
C HIS A 106 31.33 32.05 -5.65
N VAL A 107 30.28 32.22 -6.47
CA VAL A 107 30.22 33.29 -7.49
C VAL A 107 30.17 34.68 -6.86
N GLY A 108 29.50 34.84 -5.71
CA GLY A 108 29.46 36.10 -4.97
C GLY A 108 30.82 36.50 -4.36
N GLU A 109 31.62 35.51 -3.96
CA GLU A 109 32.96 35.72 -3.39
C GLU A 109 34.01 36.08 -4.45
N VAL A 110 33.91 35.54 -5.67
CA VAL A 110 34.86 35.86 -6.77
C VAL A 110 34.57 37.23 -7.42
N GLY A 111 33.39 37.80 -7.19
CA GLY A 111 32.94 39.07 -7.77
C GLY A 111 33.12 40.32 -6.89
N SER A 112 33.64 40.17 -5.65
CA SER A 112 33.90 41.26 -4.69
C SER A 112 35.39 41.56 -4.54
#